data_AF-A0A7S2FBN9-F1
#
_entry.id   AF-A0A7S2FBN9-F1
#
_cell.length_a   1.000
_cell.length_b   1.000
_cell.length_c   1.000
_cell.angle_alpha   90.00
_cell.angle_beta   90.00
_cell.angle_gamma   90.00
#
_symmetry.space_group_name_H-M   'P 1'
#
loop_
_entity.id
_entity.type
_entity.pdbx_description
1 polymer ?
#
loop_
_entity_poly.entity_id
_entity_poly.type
_entity_poly.pdbx_seq_one_letter_code
_entity_poly.pdbx_strand_id
1 'polypeptide(L)'
;SSEFDYRTLYIDLPENAGPVSEVAFYHRASKSLITTDSVVFIPPESPDIFSTYFRKDEVADPDFWAKSVLQTVFLPLRSKSREDNQPGSQWPGFDSIQGRLLRAPILRALADSRAPDEVRQWVKDVTDMGPFDRILTAHFASPIKATPADFAAAFTYLDSFDEKPIACEDWGLLDSINAVIEGNNLGAPLRFDFKKSCGTKSSVA
;
A
#
# COMPACT_ATOMS: atom_id res chain seq x y z
N SER A 1 -24.61 -11.93 -5.88
CA SER A 1 -25.62 -10.88 -5.64
C SER A 1 -26.12 -10.37 -6.98
N SER A 2 -27.37 -9.89 -7.08
CA SER A 2 -27.90 -9.25 -8.30
C SER A 2 -27.32 -7.86 -8.58
N GLU A 3 -26.64 -7.26 -7.60
CA GLU A 3 -26.04 -5.91 -7.74
C GLU A 3 -24.51 -5.93 -7.79
N PHE A 4 -23.88 -6.81 -7.00
CA PHE A 4 -22.44 -6.88 -6.84
C PHE A 4 -21.86 -8.21 -7.33
N ASP A 5 -20.72 -8.10 -8.01
CA ASP A 5 -19.71 -9.16 -8.03
C ASP A 5 -18.71 -8.91 -6.91
N TYR A 6 -18.08 -9.95 -6.39
CA TYR A 6 -17.03 -9.78 -5.39
C TYR A 6 -15.97 -10.86 -5.52
N ARG A 7 -14.76 -10.54 -5.05
CA ARG A 7 -13.65 -11.47 -4.91
C ARG A 7 -13.02 -11.30 -3.55
N THR A 8 -12.92 -12.39 -2.82
CA THR A 8 -12.25 -12.44 -1.53
C THR A 8 -10.85 -13.03 -1.74
N LEU A 9 -9.83 -12.32 -1.28
CA LEU A 9 -8.55 -12.92 -0.99
C LEU A 9 -8.68 -13.51 0.40
N TYR A 10 -8.40 -14.79 0.53
CA TYR A 10 -8.27 -15.44 1.82
C TYR A 10 -7.04 -16.33 1.76
N ILE A 11 -6.07 -16.02 2.59
CA ILE A 11 -4.81 -16.75 2.71
C ILE A 11 -4.74 -17.24 4.15
N ASP A 12 -4.73 -18.56 4.32
CA ASP A 12 -4.45 -19.17 5.62
C ASP A 12 -2.92 -19.24 5.79
N LEU A 13 -2.33 -18.22 6.40
CA LEU A 13 -0.91 -18.24 6.69
C LEU A 13 -0.67 -19.13 7.92
N PRO A 14 0.24 -20.11 7.84
CA PRO A 14 0.55 -20.99 8.96
C PRO A 14 1.15 -20.23 10.16
N GLU A 15 1.19 -20.94 11.29
CA GLU A 15 1.77 -20.46 12.56
C GLU A 15 1.04 -19.26 13.16
N ASN A 16 1.76 -18.30 13.74
CA ASN A 16 1.19 -17.12 14.40
C ASN A 16 0.99 -15.93 13.44
N ALA A 17 1.23 -16.13 12.13
CA ALA A 17 0.98 -15.09 11.13
C ALA A 17 -0.51 -14.74 11.00
N GLY A 18 -1.39 -15.73 11.24
CA GLY A 18 -2.83 -15.58 11.14
C GLY A 18 -3.31 -15.40 9.69
N PRO A 19 -4.61 -15.61 9.43
CA PRO A 19 -5.13 -15.48 8.08
C PRO A 19 -5.10 -14.02 7.62
N VAL A 20 -4.76 -13.81 6.36
CA VAL A 20 -4.94 -12.52 5.68
C VAL A 20 -6.19 -12.62 4.84
N SER A 21 -7.08 -11.63 4.96
CA SER A 21 -8.25 -11.54 4.12
C SER A 21 -8.49 -10.12 3.60
N GLU A 22 -8.84 -10.04 2.32
CA GLU A 22 -9.27 -8.82 1.65
C GLU A 22 -10.52 -9.12 0.84
N VAL A 23 -11.33 -8.11 0.57
CA VAL A 23 -12.46 -8.26 -0.34
C VAL A 23 -12.58 -7.04 -1.24
N ALA A 24 -12.86 -7.30 -2.51
CA ALA A 24 -13.24 -6.28 -3.46
C ALA A 24 -14.65 -6.56 -3.96
N PHE A 25 -15.47 -5.51 -4.06
CA PHE A 25 -16.83 -5.56 -4.58
C PHE A 25 -16.92 -4.71 -5.84
N TYR A 26 -17.39 -5.28 -6.94
CA TYR A 26 -17.72 -4.54 -8.14
C TYR A 26 -19.22 -4.28 -8.22
N HIS A 27 -19.60 -3.01 -8.09
CA HIS A 27 -20.97 -2.56 -8.31
C HIS A 27 -21.21 -2.25 -9.78
N ARG A 28 -22.02 -3.08 -10.45
CA ARG A 28 -22.22 -3.04 -11.91
C ARG A 28 -22.82 -1.73 -12.41
N ALA A 29 -23.85 -1.22 -11.73
CA ALA A 29 -24.61 -0.07 -12.21
C ALA A 29 -23.80 1.23 -12.19
N SER A 30 -23.00 1.45 -11.14
CA SER A 30 -22.14 2.64 -11.02
C SER A 30 -20.71 2.41 -11.51
N LYS A 31 -20.40 1.22 -12.02
CA LYS A 31 -19.05 0.81 -12.45
C LYS A 31 -17.99 1.13 -11.40
N SER A 32 -18.28 0.80 -10.14
CA SER A 32 -17.44 1.15 -9.00
C SER A 32 -16.82 -0.10 -8.39
N LEU A 33 -15.50 -0.09 -8.22
CA LEU A 33 -14.82 -1.06 -7.38
C LEU A 33 -14.75 -0.51 -5.96
N ILE A 34 -15.26 -1.24 -4.98
CA ILE A 34 -15.12 -0.93 -3.56
C ILE A 34 -14.07 -1.88 -3.02
N THR A 35 -13.03 -1.32 -2.40
CA THR A 35 -11.96 -2.10 -1.79
C THR A 35 -11.97 -1.88 -0.29
N THR A 36 -11.59 -2.92 0.45
CA THR A 36 -11.13 -2.78 1.84
C THR A 36 -9.77 -2.09 1.84
N ASP A 37 -8.71 -2.78 2.27
CA ASP A 37 -7.39 -2.17 2.45
C ASP A 37 -6.45 -2.57 1.28
N SER A 38 -7.05 -3.06 0.18
CA SER A 38 -6.30 -3.59 -0.96
C SER A 38 -5.46 -2.56 -1.69
N VAL A 39 -5.97 -1.33 -1.83
CA VAL A 39 -5.25 -0.23 -2.45
C VAL A 39 -5.58 1.08 -1.76
N VAL A 40 -4.63 2.00 -1.78
CA VAL A 40 -4.75 3.34 -1.21
C VAL A 40 -4.33 4.37 -2.24
N PHE A 41 -5.00 5.52 -2.25
CA PHE A 41 -4.56 6.69 -3.02
C PHE A 41 -4.13 7.79 -2.08
N ILE A 42 -2.85 8.14 -2.10
CA ILE A 42 -2.30 9.16 -1.21
C ILE A 42 -2.46 10.54 -1.85
N PRO A 43 -3.35 11.42 -1.37
CA PRO A 43 -3.43 12.78 -1.91
C PRO A 43 -2.18 13.59 -1.51
N PRO A 44 -1.74 14.53 -2.35
CA PRO A 44 -0.59 15.39 -2.05
C PRO A 44 -0.85 16.35 -0.89
N GLU A 45 -2.11 16.65 -0.60
CA GLU A 45 -2.54 17.58 0.45
C GLU A 45 -3.51 16.89 1.42
N SER A 46 -3.53 17.36 2.68
CA SER A 46 -4.43 16.83 3.69
C SER A 46 -5.89 17.15 3.35
N PRO A 47 -6.81 16.18 3.47
CA PRO A 47 -8.24 16.44 3.36
C PRO A 47 -8.77 17.39 4.44
N ASP A 48 -9.77 18.19 4.12
CA ASP A 48 -10.38 19.16 5.04
C ASP A 48 -10.92 18.54 6.33
N ILE A 49 -11.28 17.25 6.30
CA ILE A 49 -11.82 16.52 7.47
C ILE A 49 -10.85 16.52 8.66
N PHE A 50 -9.54 16.63 8.44
CA PHE A 50 -8.58 16.69 9.55
C PHE A 50 -8.79 17.95 10.42
N SER A 51 -9.28 19.04 9.84
CA SER A 51 -9.63 20.27 10.58
C SER A 51 -10.81 20.11 11.54
N THR A 52 -11.56 19.00 11.45
CA THR A 52 -12.66 18.69 12.38
C THR A 52 -12.20 17.86 13.59
N TYR A 53 -11.04 17.21 13.51
CA TYR A 53 -10.52 16.32 14.56
C TYR A 53 -9.28 16.89 15.28
N PHE A 54 -8.49 17.70 14.58
CA PHE A 54 -7.23 18.27 15.08
C PHE A 54 -7.32 19.79 15.19
N ARG A 55 -6.44 20.40 15.98
CA ARG A 55 -6.43 21.87 16.07
C ARG A 55 -5.95 22.48 14.75
N LYS A 56 -6.42 23.68 14.44
CA LYS A 56 -6.06 24.37 13.18
C LYS A 56 -4.56 24.63 13.04
N ASP A 57 -3.88 24.95 14.15
CA ASP A 57 -2.43 25.11 14.20
C ASP A 57 -1.68 23.81 13.91
N GLU A 58 -2.22 22.67 14.33
CA GLU A 58 -1.64 21.35 14.07
C GLU A 58 -1.79 20.97 12.60
N VAL A 59 -2.99 21.15 12.02
CA VAL A 59 -3.24 20.86 10.60
C VAL A 59 -2.46 21.80 9.69
N ALA A 60 -2.20 23.03 10.12
CA ALA A 60 -1.40 24.02 9.38
C ALA A 60 0.11 23.76 9.44
N ASP A 61 0.60 22.83 10.28
CA ASP A 61 2.01 22.43 10.27
C ASP A 61 2.33 21.79 8.89
N PRO A 62 3.33 22.30 8.14
CA PRO A 62 3.69 21.75 6.83
C PRO A 62 4.09 20.26 6.88
N ASP A 63 4.47 19.74 8.05
CA ASP A 63 4.83 18.35 8.26
C ASP A 63 3.66 17.45 8.64
N PHE A 64 2.51 18.02 9.02
CA PHE A 64 1.35 17.28 9.51
C PHE A 64 0.97 16.17 8.56
N TRP A 65 0.72 16.53 7.30
CA TRP A 65 0.18 15.59 6.33
C TRP A 65 1.14 14.45 6.00
N ALA A 66 2.40 14.78 5.73
CA ALA A 66 3.42 13.79 5.43
C ALA A 66 3.62 12.81 6.59
N LYS A 67 3.66 13.31 7.83
CA LYS A 67 3.76 12.45 9.03
C LYS A 67 2.54 11.54 9.18
N SER A 68 1.32 12.09 9.04
CA SER A 68 0.08 11.32 9.14
C SER A 68 0.04 10.20 8.12
N VAL A 69 0.36 10.50 6.85
CA VAL A 69 0.42 9.51 5.78
C VAL A 69 1.44 8.41 6.09
N LEU A 70 2.70 8.78 6.37
CA LEU A 70 3.78 7.82 6.61
C LEU A 70 3.46 6.87 7.77
N GLN A 71 2.89 7.39 8.86
CA GLN A 71 2.45 6.57 9.98
C GLN A 71 1.34 5.60 9.58
N THR A 72 0.31 6.06 8.85
CA THR A 72 -0.80 5.20 8.41
C THR A 72 -0.35 4.10 7.46
N VAL A 73 0.64 4.36 6.60
CA VAL A 73 1.16 3.35 5.65
C VAL A 73 2.37 2.57 6.16
N PHE A 74 2.74 2.74 7.45
CA PHE A 74 3.85 2.06 8.13
C PHE A 74 5.22 2.28 7.47
N LEU A 75 5.45 3.47 6.92
CA LEU A 75 6.78 3.91 6.48
C LEU A 75 7.43 4.76 7.58
N PRO A 76 8.77 4.72 7.72
CA PRO A 76 9.46 5.46 8.76
C PRO A 76 9.34 6.97 8.56
N LEU A 77 9.35 7.71 9.67
CA LEU A 77 9.47 9.18 9.70
C LEU A 77 10.93 9.60 9.45
N ARG A 78 11.51 9.16 8.33
CA ARG A 78 12.82 9.58 7.87
C ARG A 78 12.69 10.97 7.24
N SER A 79 13.41 11.94 7.79
CA SER A 79 13.45 13.31 7.28
C SER A 79 14.86 13.65 6.77
N LYS A 80 14.93 14.54 5.78
CA LYS A 80 16.16 15.24 5.42
C LYS A 80 16.43 16.37 6.41
N SER A 81 17.69 16.80 6.53
CA SER A 81 18.01 17.96 7.36
C SER A 81 17.37 19.20 6.75
N ARG A 82 16.85 20.12 7.59
CA ARG A 82 16.31 21.40 7.11
C ARG A 82 17.40 22.35 6.55
N GLU A 83 18.68 22.03 6.75
CA GLU A 83 19.82 22.77 6.18
C GLU A 83 20.03 22.47 4.69
N ASP A 84 19.46 21.37 4.20
CA ASP A 84 19.40 21.06 2.78
C ASP A 84 18.38 22.01 2.13
N ASN A 85 18.81 23.21 1.70
CA ASN A 85 18.04 24.24 0.99
C ASN A 85 17.46 23.75 -0.38
N GLN A 86 16.91 22.55 -0.44
CA GLN A 86 16.26 21.97 -1.61
C GLN A 86 14.75 22.26 -1.58
N PRO A 87 14.17 22.66 -2.73
CA PRO A 87 12.72 22.76 -2.86
C PRO A 87 12.07 21.37 -2.79
N GLY A 88 11.05 21.19 -1.93
CA GLY A 88 10.33 19.92 -1.75
C GLY A 88 9.88 19.69 -0.31
N SER A 89 9.20 18.57 -0.03
CA SER A 89 8.91 18.18 1.35
C SER A 89 10.18 17.63 2.01
N GLN A 90 10.31 17.76 3.33
CA GLN A 90 11.45 17.17 4.06
C GLN A 90 11.34 15.64 4.19
N TRP A 91 10.28 15.02 3.66
CA TRP A 91 9.86 13.65 3.89
C TRP A 91 10.00 12.81 2.60
N PRO A 92 11.20 12.26 2.29
CA PRO A 92 11.44 11.50 1.06
C PRO A 92 10.49 10.30 0.88
N GLY A 93 10.07 9.65 1.97
CA GLY A 93 9.10 8.57 1.91
C GLY A 93 7.74 9.06 1.39
N PHE A 94 7.27 10.21 1.88
CA PHE A 94 6.02 10.82 1.42
C PHE A 94 6.12 11.23 -0.05
N ASP A 95 7.24 11.86 -0.44
CA ASP A 95 7.50 12.25 -1.83
C ASP A 95 7.50 11.06 -2.80
N SER A 96 7.90 9.88 -2.32
CA SER A 96 7.90 8.66 -3.13
C SER A 96 6.48 8.12 -3.40
N ILE A 97 5.52 8.36 -2.50
CA ILE A 97 4.18 7.74 -2.53
C ILE A 97 3.03 8.71 -2.84
N GLN A 98 3.19 10.02 -2.62
CA GLN A 98 2.11 10.98 -2.84
C GLN A 98 1.67 11.03 -4.31
N GLY A 99 0.37 11.25 -4.52
CA GLY A 99 -0.28 11.31 -5.84
C GLY A 99 -0.42 9.96 -6.54
N ARG A 100 -0.26 8.84 -5.82
CA ARG A 100 -0.25 7.48 -6.42
C ARG A 100 -1.34 6.61 -5.81
N LEU A 101 -1.89 5.73 -6.66
CA LEU A 101 -2.61 4.52 -6.24
C LEU A 101 -1.59 3.41 -6.01
N LEU A 102 -1.59 2.78 -4.84
CA LEU A 102 -0.63 1.74 -4.48
C LEU A 102 -1.23 0.72 -3.51
N ARG A 103 -0.72 -0.51 -3.51
CA ARG A 103 -0.91 -1.45 -2.40
C ARG A 103 -0.12 -0.96 -1.19
N ALA A 104 -0.77 -0.89 -0.03
CA ALA A 104 -0.13 -0.38 1.18
C ALA A 104 1.18 -1.15 1.50
N PRO A 105 2.30 -0.46 1.83
CA PRO A 105 3.61 -1.09 2.04
C PRO A 105 3.61 -2.20 3.09
N ILE A 106 2.85 -2.03 4.18
CA ILE A 106 2.70 -3.05 5.22
C ILE A 106 2.14 -4.37 4.67
N LEU A 107 1.17 -4.30 3.75
CA LEU A 107 0.55 -5.47 3.16
C LEU A 107 1.48 -6.14 2.15
N ARG A 108 2.27 -5.35 1.41
CA ARG A 108 3.35 -5.87 0.56
C ARG A 108 4.36 -6.69 1.38
N ALA A 109 4.78 -6.14 2.52
CA ALA A 109 5.83 -6.71 3.33
C ALA A 109 5.38 -7.90 4.18
N LEU A 110 4.12 -7.92 4.63
CA LEU A 110 3.61 -8.95 5.54
C LEU A 110 2.76 -10.01 4.84
N ALA A 111 1.81 -9.63 3.99
CA ALA A 111 0.89 -10.57 3.35
C ALA A 111 1.41 -11.04 1.99
N ASP A 112 1.65 -10.09 1.09
CA ASP A 112 1.94 -10.42 -0.31
C ASP A 112 3.31 -11.09 -0.48
N SER A 113 4.26 -10.78 0.40
CA SER A 113 5.58 -11.44 0.46
C SER A 113 5.50 -12.92 0.82
N ARG A 114 4.43 -13.36 1.49
CA ARG A 114 4.20 -14.76 1.91
C ARG A 114 3.30 -15.53 0.98
N ALA A 115 2.43 -14.84 0.24
CA ALA A 115 1.46 -15.45 -0.67
C ALA A 115 1.37 -14.70 -2.02
N PRO A 116 2.50 -14.55 -2.74
CA PRO A 116 2.55 -13.71 -3.93
C PRO A 116 1.71 -14.28 -5.09
N ASP A 117 1.59 -15.61 -5.19
CA ASP A 117 0.86 -16.27 -6.28
C ASP A 117 -0.65 -16.12 -6.10
N GLU A 118 -1.11 -16.24 -4.85
CA GLU A 118 -2.49 -16.05 -4.43
C GLU A 118 -2.92 -14.59 -4.65
N VAL A 119 -2.05 -13.63 -4.31
CA VAL A 119 -2.31 -12.21 -4.57
C VAL A 119 -2.39 -11.92 -6.07
N ARG A 120 -1.47 -12.44 -6.90
CA ARG A 120 -1.54 -12.28 -8.36
C ARG A 120 -2.86 -12.81 -8.94
N GLN A 121 -3.26 -14.01 -8.52
CA GLN A 121 -4.50 -14.61 -8.98
C GLN A 121 -5.70 -13.77 -8.54
N TRP A 122 -5.72 -13.29 -7.30
CA TRP A 122 -6.80 -12.44 -6.81
C TRP A 122 -6.89 -11.11 -7.56
N VAL A 123 -5.76 -10.46 -7.87
CA VAL A 123 -5.73 -9.24 -8.69
C VAL A 123 -6.35 -9.51 -10.06
N LYS A 124 -5.97 -10.60 -10.72
CA LYS A 124 -6.57 -11.02 -12.00
C LYS A 124 -8.08 -11.19 -11.87
N ASP A 125 -8.53 -11.92 -10.85
CA ASP A 125 -9.95 -12.18 -10.61
C ASP A 125 -10.75 -10.89 -10.35
N VAL A 126 -10.14 -9.91 -9.67
CA VAL A 126 -10.74 -8.59 -9.42
C VAL A 126 -10.86 -7.81 -10.73
N THR A 127 -9.81 -7.79 -11.55
CA THR A 127 -9.85 -7.10 -12.85
C THR A 127 -10.82 -7.74 -13.84
N ASP A 128 -11.06 -9.04 -13.71
CA ASP A 128 -12.01 -9.80 -14.54
C ASP A 128 -13.47 -9.63 -14.11
N MET A 129 -13.76 -8.99 -12.96
CA MET A 129 -15.14 -8.76 -12.51
C MET A 129 -15.93 -7.82 -13.45
N GLY A 130 -15.24 -6.88 -14.10
CA GLY A 130 -15.85 -5.98 -15.07
C GLY A 130 -15.17 -4.61 -15.18
N PRO A 131 -15.62 -3.77 -16.14
CA PRO A 131 -15.01 -2.48 -16.39
C PRO A 131 -15.48 -1.44 -15.36
N PHE A 132 -14.76 -1.29 -14.25
CA PHE A 132 -14.94 -0.15 -13.36
C PHE A 132 -14.24 1.10 -13.89
N ASP A 133 -14.79 2.28 -13.58
CA ASP A 133 -14.22 3.59 -13.93
C ASP A 133 -13.83 4.42 -12.69
N ARG A 134 -14.05 3.86 -11.50
CA ARG A 134 -13.66 4.43 -10.22
C ARG A 134 -13.39 3.35 -9.19
N ILE A 135 -12.54 3.69 -8.24
CA ILE A 135 -12.28 2.89 -7.04
C ILE A 135 -12.70 3.70 -5.82
N LEU A 136 -13.40 3.04 -4.88
CA LEU A 136 -13.73 3.54 -3.56
C LEU A 136 -12.79 2.85 -2.59
N THR A 137 -11.73 3.55 -2.18
CA THR A 137 -10.76 3.06 -1.20
C THR A 137 -11.29 3.25 0.22
N ALA A 138 -10.86 2.38 1.15
CA ALA A 138 -11.14 2.54 2.58
C ALA A 138 -10.27 3.63 3.23
N HIS A 139 -9.09 3.90 2.66
CA HIS A 139 -8.15 4.89 3.18
C HIS A 139 -7.88 6.02 2.18
N PHE A 140 -7.68 7.21 2.74
CA PHE A 140 -7.29 8.43 2.04
C PHE A 140 -8.31 8.91 1.00
N ALA A 141 -7.87 9.31 -0.20
CA ALA A 141 -8.75 9.89 -1.20
C ALA A 141 -9.72 8.85 -1.74
N SER A 142 -11.02 9.14 -1.67
CA SER A 142 -12.08 8.26 -2.14
C SER A 142 -13.34 9.10 -2.45
N PRO A 143 -14.06 8.84 -3.57
CA PRO A 143 -13.69 7.95 -4.67
C PRO A 143 -12.55 8.52 -5.53
N ILE A 144 -11.82 7.65 -6.23
CA ILE A 144 -10.81 8.04 -7.22
C ILE A 144 -11.20 7.57 -8.62
N LYS A 145 -10.81 8.33 -9.64
CA LYS A 145 -10.91 7.90 -11.03
C LYS A 145 -9.80 6.90 -11.33
N ALA A 146 -10.17 5.64 -11.54
CA ALA A 146 -9.23 4.55 -11.76
C ALA A 146 -9.95 3.38 -12.45
N THR A 147 -9.20 2.64 -13.24
CA THR A 147 -9.66 1.53 -14.10
C THR A 147 -9.07 0.19 -13.63
N PRO A 148 -9.51 -0.96 -14.18
CA PRO A 148 -8.86 -2.24 -13.92
C PRO A 148 -7.36 -2.25 -14.16
N ALA A 149 -6.88 -1.50 -15.16
CA ALA A 149 -5.46 -1.36 -15.43
C ALA A 149 -4.73 -0.59 -14.32
N ASP A 150 -5.34 0.49 -13.80
CA ASP A 150 -4.77 1.26 -12.69
C ASP A 150 -4.75 0.43 -11.39
N PHE A 151 -5.79 -0.39 -11.15
CA PHE A 151 -5.81 -1.32 -10.03
C PHE A 151 -4.69 -2.36 -10.15
N ALA A 152 -4.55 -3.03 -11.30
CA ALA A 152 -3.48 -4.01 -11.52
C ALA A 152 -2.09 -3.37 -11.44
N ALA A 153 -1.94 -2.12 -11.91
CA ALA A 153 -0.70 -1.36 -11.82
C ALA A 153 -0.23 -1.16 -10.37
N ALA A 154 -1.15 -1.11 -9.40
CA ALA A 154 -0.79 -1.02 -7.98
C ALA A 154 -0.10 -2.28 -7.43
N PHE A 155 -0.12 -3.39 -8.18
CA PHE A 155 0.45 -4.70 -7.82
C PHE A 155 1.63 -5.13 -8.70
N THR A 156 2.08 -4.31 -9.64
CA THR A 156 3.13 -4.70 -10.61
C THR A 156 4.47 -5.03 -9.96
N TYR A 157 4.70 -4.63 -8.71
CA TYR A 157 5.89 -5.03 -7.95
C TYR A 157 6.04 -6.55 -7.84
N LEU A 158 4.95 -7.32 -7.92
CA LEU A 158 4.99 -8.77 -7.91
C LEU A 158 5.66 -9.35 -9.16
N ASP A 159 5.67 -8.61 -10.28
CA ASP A 159 6.07 -9.13 -11.61
C ASP A 159 7.25 -8.37 -12.24
N SER A 160 7.27 -7.04 -12.11
CA SER A 160 8.21 -6.15 -12.80
C SER A 160 9.03 -5.29 -11.83
N PHE A 161 10.18 -4.82 -12.32
CA PHE A 161 11.08 -3.90 -11.64
C PHE A 161 10.85 -2.43 -12.02
N ASP A 162 9.95 -2.15 -12.96
CA ASP A 162 9.72 -0.80 -13.51
C ASP A 162 8.71 0.02 -12.70
N GLU A 163 8.32 -0.42 -11.49
CA GLU A 163 7.50 0.39 -10.60
C GLU A 163 8.32 1.58 -10.07
N LYS A 164 7.71 2.78 -10.01
CA LYS A 164 8.29 3.90 -9.25
C LYS A 164 8.53 3.44 -7.81
N PRO A 165 9.78 3.33 -7.34
CA PRO A 165 10.05 2.69 -6.06
C PRO A 165 9.60 3.57 -4.90
N ILE A 166 9.09 2.92 -3.84
CA ILE A 166 9.20 3.49 -2.50
C ILE A 166 10.69 3.60 -2.18
N ALA A 167 11.13 4.71 -1.58
CA ALA A 167 12.55 4.90 -1.32
C ALA A 167 13.12 3.73 -0.51
N CYS A 168 14.25 3.17 -0.95
CA CYS A 168 14.70 1.86 -0.50
C CYS A 168 15.01 1.79 1.00
N GLU A 169 15.50 2.88 1.57
CA GLU A 169 15.71 3.03 3.02
C GLU A 169 14.41 2.92 3.82
N ASP A 170 13.26 3.26 3.24
CA ASP A 170 11.97 3.27 3.94
C ASP A 170 11.40 1.86 4.15
N TRP A 171 11.96 0.85 3.51
CA TRP A 171 11.63 -0.54 3.80
C TRP A 171 12.27 -1.07 5.09
N GLY A 172 13.26 -0.37 5.66
CA GLY A 172 14.08 -0.88 6.76
C GLY A 172 13.30 -1.30 8.01
N LEU A 173 12.22 -0.57 8.35
CA LEU A 173 11.34 -0.94 9.46
C LEU A 173 10.62 -2.28 9.20
N LEU A 174 10.00 -2.41 8.03
CA LEU A 174 9.26 -3.61 7.63
C LEU A 174 10.19 -4.82 7.43
N ASP A 175 11.42 -4.57 7.00
CA ASP A 175 12.48 -5.58 6.91
C ASP A 175 12.90 -6.08 8.29
N SER A 176 13.10 -5.17 9.23
CA SER A 176 13.44 -5.52 10.62
C SER A 176 12.32 -6.32 11.30
N ILE A 177 11.05 -5.97 11.05
CA ILE A 177 9.90 -6.73 11.55
C ILE A 177 9.90 -8.14 10.97
N ASN A 178 10.12 -8.29 9.66
CA ASN A 178 10.19 -9.61 9.04
C ASN A 178 11.37 -10.45 9.57
N ALA A 179 12.54 -9.84 9.79
CA ALA A 179 13.68 -10.53 10.39
C ALA A 179 13.38 -11.03 11.81
N VAL A 180 12.62 -10.26 12.61
CA VAL A 180 12.15 -10.71 13.93
C VAL A 180 11.16 -11.88 13.80
N ILE A 181 10.22 -11.81 12.86
CA ILE A 181 9.25 -12.90 12.63
C ILE A 181 9.97 -14.19 12.24
N GLU A 182 10.89 -14.12 11.29
CA GLU A 182 11.66 -15.26 10.79
C GLU A 182 12.60 -15.82 11.87
N GLY A 183 13.38 -14.97 12.54
CA GLY A 183 14.32 -15.39 13.57
C GLY A 183 13.68 -16.02 14.81
N ASN A 184 12.36 -15.84 14.99
CA ASN A 184 11.60 -16.41 16.10
C ASN A 184 10.54 -17.45 15.66
N ASN A 185 10.49 -17.84 14.37
CA ASN A 185 9.45 -18.73 13.82
C ASN A 185 8.02 -18.31 14.23
N LEU A 186 7.70 -17.02 14.05
CA LEU A 186 6.41 -16.44 14.43
C LEU A 186 5.43 -16.36 13.25
N GLY A 187 5.75 -16.92 12.10
CA GLY A 187 4.90 -16.78 10.93
C GLY A 187 5.47 -17.47 9.69
N ALA A 188 4.61 -17.60 8.68
CA ALA A 188 4.98 -18.23 7.42
C ALA A 188 6.24 -17.61 6.79
N PRO A 189 7.08 -18.41 6.12
CA PRO A 189 8.31 -17.93 5.51
C PRO A 189 8.02 -16.96 4.36
N LEU A 190 8.96 -16.04 4.11
CA LEU A 190 8.89 -15.17 2.95
C LEU A 190 9.09 -15.99 1.67
N ARG A 191 8.19 -15.79 0.69
CA ARG A 191 8.24 -16.39 -0.65
C ARG A 191 8.60 -15.36 -1.73
N PHE A 192 8.58 -14.08 -1.39
CA PHE A 192 8.87 -12.97 -2.28
C PHE A 192 9.56 -11.81 -1.55
N ASP A 193 10.58 -11.23 -2.19
CA ASP A 193 11.25 -10.04 -1.68
C ASP A 193 10.42 -8.79 -2.02
N PHE A 194 9.72 -8.24 -1.02
CA PHE A 194 8.90 -7.04 -1.18
C PHE A 194 9.71 -5.77 -1.49
N LYS A 195 11.04 -5.80 -1.31
CA LYS A 195 11.99 -4.74 -1.65
C LYS A 195 12.68 -4.97 -2.99
N LYS A 196 12.28 -5.97 -3.76
CA LYS A 196 12.95 -6.40 -5.00
C LYS A 196 13.18 -5.28 -6.02
N SER A 197 12.36 -4.22 -6.03
CA SER A 197 12.54 -3.02 -6.86
C SER A 197 13.77 -2.16 -6.49
N CYS A 198 14.40 -2.40 -5.34
CA CYS A 198 15.58 -1.67 -4.86
C CYS A 198 16.92 -2.14 -5.44
N GLY A 199 16.93 -3.23 -6.22
CA GLY A 199 18.07 -3.61 -7.05
C GLY A 199 19.32 -4.14 -6.33
N THR A 200 19.33 -4.32 -5.02
CA THR A 200 20.49 -4.88 -4.31
C THR A 200 20.47 -6.40 -4.25
N LYS A 201 21.57 -7.02 -4.70
CA LYS A 201 21.89 -8.44 -4.61
C LYS A 201 21.58 -8.97 -3.21
N SER A 202 20.65 -9.90 -3.11
CA SER A 202 20.46 -10.71 -1.92
C SER A 202 21.77 -11.45 -1.64
N SER A 203 22.55 -11.00 -0.66
CA SER A 203 23.56 -11.83 -0.03
C SER A 203 22.83 -12.73 0.95
N VAL A 204 22.23 -13.80 0.43
CA VAL A 204 21.87 -14.96 1.24
C VAL A 204 23.17 -15.73 1.46
N ALA A 205 23.65 -15.73 2.70
CA ALA A 205 24.57 -16.75 3.19
C ALA A 205 23.74 -17.79 3.95
#